data_AF-A0A183J863-F1
#
_entry.id   AF-A0A183J863-F1
#
_cell.length_a   1.000
_cell.length_b   1.000
_cell.length_c   1.000
_cell.angle_alpha   90.00
_cell.angle_beta   90.00
_cell.angle_gamma   90.00
#
_symmetry.space_group_name_H-M   'P 1'
#
loop_
_entity.id
_entity.type
_entity.pdbx_description
1 polymer ?
#
loop_
_entity_poly.entity_id
_entity_poly.type
_entity_poly.pdbx_seq_one_letter_code
_entity_poly.pdbx_strand_id
1 'polypeptide(L)'
;MSRGEDCYGFEVFCKDFRSVKFASRQENHSRRKLYECLQMYSFPVSNKLTLFAFESSERFSFDGWSIYEPEKEYARMGIPNDTWRLTKINSHYDFADTYPAILCVPASADDEDLKKVASFRSKNRIPVRLVFLVYCRALYVRTFILNMKLV
;
A
#
# COMPACT_ATOMS: atom_id res chain seq x y z
N MET A 1 1.32 47.35 -1.56
CA MET A 1 0.78 47.27 -2.94
C MET A 1 1.77 46.48 -3.78
N SER A 2 1.50 45.21 -4.06
CA SER A 2 2.34 44.37 -4.92
C SER A 2 2.13 44.79 -6.39
N ARG A 3 3.07 45.58 -6.93
CA ARG A 3 3.03 46.16 -8.28
C ARG A 3 4.08 45.54 -9.23
N GLY A 4 4.37 44.24 -9.09
CA GLY A 4 5.14 43.53 -10.12
C GLY A 4 4.20 42.73 -11.02
N GLU A 5 4.55 42.62 -12.31
CA GLU A 5 3.93 41.66 -13.21
C GLU A 5 4.00 40.26 -12.57
N ASP A 6 2.91 39.49 -12.65
CA ASP A 6 2.75 38.16 -12.05
C ASP A 6 2.82 38.04 -10.51
N CYS A 7 2.76 39.16 -9.77
CA CYS A 7 2.78 39.13 -8.29
C CYS A 7 1.47 38.65 -7.64
N TYR A 8 0.45 38.31 -8.43
CA TYR A 8 -0.87 37.94 -7.94
C TYR A 8 -1.26 36.56 -8.47
N GLY A 9 -1.19 35.54 -7.62
CA GLY A 9 -1.35 34.16 -8.04
C GLY A 9 -1.43 33.19 -6.87
N PHE A 10 -1.26 31.90 -7.16
CA PHE A 10 -1.02 30.85 -6.19
C PHE A 10 -0.06 29.81 -6.77
N GLU A 11 0.62 29.09 -5.89
CA GLU A 11 1.58 28.05 -6.24
C GLU A 11 1.07 26.70 -5.72
N VAL A 12 1.18 25.68 -6.56
CA VAL A 12 0.81 24.30 -6.22
C VAL A 12 2.10 23.49 -6.13
N PHE A 13 2.34 22.91 -4.95
CA PHE A 13 3.43 21.95 -4.73
C PHE A 13 2.91 20.55 -5.00
N CYS A 14 3.46 19.92 -6.04
CA CYS A 14 3.04 18.61 -6.50
C CYS A 14 3.92 17.50 -5.87
N LYS A 15 3.38 16.29 -5.76
CA LYS A 15 4.10 15.12 -5.22
C LYS A 15 5.18 14.58 -6.18
N ASP A 16 5.21 15.05 -7.43
CA ASP A 16 6.19 14.70 -8.46
C ASP A 16 7.43 15.62 -8.45
N PHE A 17 7.69 16.28 -7.30
CA PHE A 17 8.80 17.23 -7.07
C PHE A 17 8.75 18.49 -7.92
N ARG A 18 7.59 18.81 -8.51
CA ARG A 18 7.40 20.04 -9.28
C ARG A 18 6.61 21.06 -8.46
N SER A 19 6.87 22.34 -8.71
CA SER A 19 5.96 23.41 -8.30
C SER A 19 5.43 24.13 -9.53
N VAL A 20 4.13 24.39 -9.53
CA VAL A 20 3.44 25.06 -10.64
C VAL A 20 2.86 26.37 -10.11
N LYS A 21 3.28 27.48 -10.70
CA LYS A 21 2.83 28.83 -10.33
C LYS A 21 1.80 29.32 -11.34
N PHE A 22 0.65 29.76 -10.83
CA PHE A 22 -0.41 30.35 -11.64
C PHE A 22 -0.51 31.84 -11.33
N ALA A 23 -0.22 32.69 -12.32
CA ALA A 23 -0.44 34.12 -12.25
C ALA A 23 -1.84 34.48 -12.79
N SER A 24 -2.54 35.39 -12.12
CA SER A 24 -3.86 35.88 -12.53
C SER A 24 -3.87 37.40 -12.52
N ARG A 25 -4.59 38.00 -13.48
CA ARG A 25 -4.91 39.42 -13.44
C ARG A 25 -5.88 39.69 -12.29
N GLN A 26 -5.69 40.79 -11.55
CA GLN A 26 -6.50 41.13 -10.37
C GLN A 26 -7.97 41.44 -10.72
N GLU A 27 -8.24 41.87 -11.95
CA GLU A 27 -9.55 42.36 -12.42
C GLU A 27 -10.64 41.27 -12.47
N ASN A 28 -10.27 40.00 -12.67
CA ASN A 28 -11.25 38.96 -13.01
C ASN A 28 -11.85 38.19 -11.83
N HIS A 29 -11.42 38.44 -10.57
CA HIS A 29 -11.83 37.71 -9.35
C HIS A 29 -11.85 36.16 -9.42
N SER A 30 -11.39 35.56 -10.53
CA SER A 30 -11.50 34.13 -10.87
C SER A 30 -10.58 33.27 -10.01
N ARG A 31 -9.48 33.85 -9.51
CA ARG A 31 -8.51 33.20 -8.63
C ARG A 31 -9.17 32.54 -7.42
N ARG A 32 -10.11 33.24 -6.77
CA ARG A 32 -10.76 32.73 -5.54
C ARG A 32 -11.53 31.45 -5.82
N LYS A 33 -12.36 31.45 -6.87
CA LYS A 33 -13.12 30.27 -7.30
C LYS A 33 -12.19 29.12 -7.67
N LEU A 34 -11.13 29.41 -8.43
CA LEU A 34 -10.18 28.38 -8.87
C LEU A 34 -9.43 27.77 -7.68
N TYR A 35 -8.98 28.60 -6.74
CA TYR A 35 -8.34 28.16 -5.51
C TYR A 35 -9.29 27.34 -4.62
N GLU A 36 -10.54 27.80 -4.46
CA GLU A 36 -11.57 27.08 -3.69
C GLU A 36 -11.85 25.70 -4.33
N CYS A 37 -12.02 25.63 -5.65
CA CYS A 37 -12.17 24.36 -6.36
C CYS A 37 -10.93 23.46 -6.20
N LEU A 38 -9.72 24.01 -6.38
CA LEU A 38 -8.47 23.26 -6.25
C LEU A 38 -8.34 22.67 -4.83
N GLN A 39 -8.59 23.48 -3.80
CA GLN A 39 -8.52 23.05 -2.41
C GLN A 39 -9.61 22.01 -2.08
N MET A 40 -10.79 22.12 -2.70
CA MET A 40 -11.89 21.17 -2.51
C MET A 40 -11.58 19.81 -3.14
N TYR A 41 -11.19 19.79 -4.42
CA TYR A 41 -11.02 18.55 -5.19
C TYR A 41 -9.63 17.90 -5.05
N SER A 42 -8.59 18.65 -4.69
CA SER A 42 -7.25 18.06 -4.45
C SER A 42 -7.17 17.31 -3.12
N PHE A 43 -8.08 17.64 -2.18
CA PHE A 43 -8.15 17.02 -0.84
C PHE A 43 -9.55 16.47 -0.57
N PRO A 44 -10.04 15.50 -1.36
CA PRO A 44 -11.42 15.03 -1.27
C PRO A 44 -11.75 14.45 0.11
N VAL A 45 -10.83 13.67 0.72
CA VAL A 45 -11.03 13.09 2.06
C VAL A 45 -11.25 14.17 3.13
N SER A 46 -10.45 15.24 3.11
CA SER A 46 -10.57 16.36 4.06
C SER A 46 -11.87 17.14 3.87
N ASN A 47 -12.38 17.20 2.63
CA ASN A 47 -13.61 17.89 2.27
C ASN A 47 -14.84 16.97 2.26
N LYS A 48 -14.74 15.73 2.78
CA LYS A 48 -15.82 14.72 2.80
C LYS A 48 -16.36 14.37 1.41
N LEU A 49 -15.52 14.45 0.39
CA LEU A 49 -15.78 14.00 -0.97
C LEU A 49 -15.20 12.60 -1.21
N THR A 50 -15.74 11.90 -2.19
CA THR A 50 -15.22 10.61 -2.67
C THR A 50 -13.93 10.81 -3.47
N LEU A 51 -13.01 9.83 -3.40
CA LEU A 51 -11.83 9.83 -4.26
C LEU A 51 -12.25 9.58 -5.72
N PHE A 52 -11.55 10.22 -6.65
CA PHE A 52 -11.79 10.05 -8.09
C PHE A 52 -11.80 8.58 -8.54
N ALA A 53 -10.98 7.73 -7.90
CA ALA A 53 -10.93 6.29 -8.20
C ALA A 53 -12.27 5.55 -8.01
N PHE A 54 -13.19 6.07 -7.18
CA PHE A 54 -14.53 5.50 -7.01
C PHE A 54 -15.57 6.09 -7.96
N GLU A 55 -15.26 7.20 -8.62
CA GLU A 55 -16.15 7.91 -9.57
C GLU A 55 -15.78 7.59 -11.03
N SER A 56 -14.53 7.24 -11.29
CA SER A 56 -14.05 6.82 -12.60
C SER A 56 -14.78 5.58 -13.08
N SER A 57 -15.45 5.69 -14.23
CA SER A 57 -16.20 4.59 -14.89
C SER A 57 -15.55 4.12 -16.19
N GLU A 58 -14.26 4.41 -16.36
CA GLU A 58 -13.48 3.93 -17.50
C GLU A 58 -13.47 2.40 -17.54
N ARG A 59 -13.74 1.85 -18.73
CA ARG A 59 -13.77 0.42 -18.96
C ARG A 59 -12.54 0.00 -19.75
N PHE A 60 -11.80 -0.95 -19.19
CA PHE A 60 -10.65 -1.57 -19.84
C PHE A 60 -11.03 -2.96 -20.35
N SER A 61 -10.34 -3.44 -21.37
CA SER A 61 -10.56 -4.79 -21.93
C SER A 61 -10.12 -5.91 -20.99
N PHE A 62 -9.32 -5.59 -19.98
CA PHE A 62 -8.73 -6.54 -19.05
C PHE A 62 -8.97 -6.09 -17.60
N ASP A 63 -9.27 -7.04 -16.71
CA ASP A 63 -9.49 -6.79 -15.30
C ASP A 63 -8.17 -6.84 -14.50
N GLY A 64 -7.66 -5.66 -14.14
CA GLY A 64 -6.45 -5.51 -13.34
C GLY A 64 -6.51 -6.16 -11.95
N TRP A 65 -7.70 -6.37 -11.38
CA TRP A 65 -7.87 -6.98 -10.07
C TRP A 65 -7.62 -8.50 -10.09
N SER A 66 -7.78 -9.13 -11.25
CA SER A 66 -7.59 -10.57 -11.45
C SER A 66 -6.14 -10.99 -11.70
N ILE A 67 -5.20 -10.04 -11.82
CA ILE A 67 -3.79 -10.34 -12.13
C ILE A 67 -3.12 -11.18 -11.04
N TYR A 68 -3.43 -10.88 -9.77
CA TYR A 68 -2.72 -11.44 -8.64
C TYR A 68 -3.63 -12.35 -7.81
N GLU A 69 -3.36 -13.65 -7.85
CA GLU A 69 -4.00 -14.65 -7.01
C GLU A 69 -2.96 -15.26 -6.06
N PRO A 70 -3.04 -15.00 -4.73
CA PRO A 70 -2.03 -15.45 -3.77
C PRO A 70 -1.77 -16.96 -3.81
N GLU A 71 -2.82 -17.78 -3.93
CA GLU A 71 -2.70 -19.24 -3.98
C GLU A 71 -1.95 -19.71 -5.22
N LYS A 72 -2.23 -19.10 -6.39
CA LYS A 72 -1.51 -19.42 -7.64
C LYS A 72 -0.05 -18.99 -7.58
N GLU A 73 0.24 -17.86 -6.96
CA GLU A 73 1.62 -17.40 -6.79
C GLU A 73 2.41 -18.30 -5.83
N TYR A 74 1.80 -18.77 -4.74
CA TYR A 74 2.43 -19.76 -3.87
C TYR A 74 2.61 -21.12 -4.55
N ALA A 75 1.63 -21.57 -5.34
CA ALA A 75 1.74 -22.79 -6.13
C ALA A 75 2.88 -22.69 -7.15
N ARG A 76 3.04 -21.54 -7.82
CA ARG A 76 4.17 -21.25 -8.73
C ARG A 76 5.53 -21.36 -8.02
N MET A 77 5.59 -21.06 -6.72
CA MET A 77 6.78 -21.22 -5.88
C MET A 77 6.98 -22.64 -5.33
N GLY A 78 6.11 -23.60 -5.64
CA GLY A 78 6.16 -24.96 -5.11
C GLY A 78 5.75 -25.07 -3.64
N ILE A 79 4.77 -24.26 -3.22
CA ILE A 79 4.18 -24.26 -1.87
C ILE A 79 2.70 -24.62 -2.01
N PRO A 80 2.13 -25.47 -1.14
CA PRO A 80 2.73 -26.09 0.05
C PRO A 80 3.75 -27.21 -0.24
N ASN A 81 4.67 -27.43 0.68
CA ASN A 81 5.66 -28.53 0.68
C ASN A 81 6.00 -28.96 2.12
N ASP A 82 6.89 -29.94 2.29
CA ASP A 82 7.26 -30.50 3.60
C ASP A 82 7.80 -29.46 4.61
N THR A 83 8.26 -28.31 4.13
CA THR A 83 8.83 -27.25 4.96
C THR A 83 7.89 -26.04 5.16
N TRP A 84 6.92 -25.84 4.26
CA TRP A 84 6.04 -24.67 4.26
C TRP A 84 4.60 -25.04 4.00
N ARG A 85 3.71 -24.51 4.84
CA ARG A 85 2.26 -24.62 4.68
C ARG A 85 1.62 -23.25 4.48
N LEU A 86 0.45 -23.25 3.86
CA LEU A 86 -0.43 -22.08 3.81
C LEU A 86 -1.40 -22.16 4.98
N THR A 87 -1.52 -21.07 5.74
CA THR A 87 -2.51 -20.94 6.81
C THR A 87 -3.57 -19.90 6.44
N LYS A 88 -4.81 -20.17 6.86
CA LYS A 88 -5.97 -19.28 6.73
C LYS A 88 -6.35 -18.61 8.05
N ILE A 89 -5.44 -18.64 9.04
CA ILE A 89 -5.63 -17.99 10.35
C ILE A 89 -5.98 -16.50 10.24
N ASN A 90 -5.51 -15.81 9.19
CA ASN A 90 -5.77 -14.39 8.97
C ASN A 90 -6.87 -14.12 7.93
N SER A 91 -7.70 -15.11 7.60
CA SER A 91 -8.76 -14.97 6.58
C SER A 91 -9.74 -13.83 6.85
N HIS A 92 -10.01 -13.55 8.14
CA HIS A 92 -10.87 -12.46 8.60
C HIS A 92 -10.10 -11.23 9.09
N TYR A 93 -8.77 -11.18 8.93
CA TYR A 93 -7.88 -10.10 9.40
C TYR A 93 -7.85 -9.90 10.93
N ASP A 94 -8.45 -10.80 11.72
CA ASP A 94 -8.47 -10.74 13.19
C ASP A 94 -7.10 -11.00 13.83
N PHE A 95 -6.24 -11.77 13.14
CA PHE A 95 -4.92 -12.12 13.64
C PHE A 95 -3.92 -10.97 13.43
N ALA A 96 -3.85 -10.43 12.20
CA ALA A 96 -3.02 -9.30 11.82
C ALA A 96 -3.71 -8.47 10.71
N ASP A 97 -4.22 -7.31 11.10
CA ASP A 97 -4.97 -6.35 10.26
C ASP A 97 -4.22 -5.86 9.01
N THR A 98 -2.90 -5.80 9.10
CA THR A 98 -2.01 -5.28 8.06
C THR A 98 -1.41 -6.37 7.16
N TYR A 99 -1.72 -7.64 7.41
CA TYR A 99 -1.22 -8.79 6.66
C TYR A 99 -2.28 -9.33 5.70
N PRO A 100 -1.89 -10.02 4.61
CA PRO A 100 -2.84 -10.63 3.70
C PRO A 100 -3.64 -11.76 4.38
N ALA A 101 -4.78 -12.12 3.79
CA ALA A 101 -5.67 -13.16 4.30
C ALA A 101 -5.02 -14.55 4.38
N ILE A 102 -4.10 -14.84 3.44
CA ILE A 102 -3.38 -16.11 3.34
C ILE A 102 -1.92 -15.87 3.69
N LEU A 103 -1.40 -16.64 4.65
CA LEU A 103 -0.01 -16.54 5.10
C LEU A 103 0.74 -17.85 4.84
N CYS A 104 2.00 -17.73 4.43
CA CYS A 104 2.90 -18.86 4.30
C CYS A 104 3.80 -18.95 5.54
N VAL A 105 3.70 -20.07 6.26
CA VAL A 105 4.36 -20.34 7.54
C VAL A 105 5.07 -21.70 7.50
N PRO A 106 6.04 -21.96 8.39
CA PRO A 106 6.68 -23.27 8.48
C PRO A 106 5.65 -24.38 8.70
N ALA A 107 5.81 -25.51 8.01
CA ALA A 107 4.90 -26.65 8.13
C ALA A 107 4.84 -27.23 9.56
N SER A 108 5.92 -27.09 10.33
CA SER A 108 6.03 -27.54 11.71
C SER A 108 5.38 -26.64 12.75
N ALA A 109 4.95 -25.42 12.39
CA ALA A 109 4.37 -24.48 13.32
C ALA A 109 2.85 -24.52 13.21
N ASP A 110 2.16 -24.80 14.31
CA ASP A 110 0.70 -24.79 14.38
C ASP A 110 0.15 -23.38 14.61
N ASP A 111 -1.14 -23.18 14.34
CA ASP A 111 -1.79 -21.88 14.47
C ASP A 111 -1.75 -21.31 15.91
N GLU A 112 -1.71 -22.18 16.93
CA GLU A 112 -1.52 -21.76 18.33
C GLU A 112 -0.10 -21.23 18.59
N ASP A 113 0.92 -21.81 17.94
CA ASP A 113 2.29 -21.28 18.05
C ASP A 113 2.42 -19.94 17.32
N LEU A 114 1.71 -19.76 16.21
CA LEU A 114 1.64 -18.46 15.53
C LEU A 114 1.05 -17.38 16.42
N LYS A 115 -0.02 -17.69 17.20
CA LYS A 115 -0.61 -16.75 18.18
C LYS A 115 0.37 -16.39 19.30
N LYS A 116 1.15 -17.35 19.80
CA LYS A 116 2.22 -17.07 20.77
C LYS A 116 3.26 -16.14 20.17
N VAL A 117 3.76 -16.41 18.96
CA VAL A 117 4.76 -15.56 18.29
C VAL A 117 4.20 -14.16 17.99
N ALA A 118 2.92 -14.06 17.64
CA ALA A 118 2.26 -12.80 17.37
C ALA A 118 2.30 -11.86 18.58
N SER A 119 2.07 -12.34 19.80
CA SER A 119 2.08 -11.50 21.01
C SER A 119 3.46 -10.89 21.31
N PHE A 120 4.55 -11.54 20.89
CA PHE A 120 5.91 -10.99 20.98
C PHE A 120 6.26 -10.02 19.85
N ARG A 121 5.44 -9.93 18.81
CA ARG A 121 5.68 -9.09 17.64
C ARG A 121 4.77 -7.86 17.67
N SER A 122 5.36 -6.69 17.47
CA SER A 122 4.58 -5.45 17.33
C SER A 122 3.55 -5.58 16.20
N LYS A 123 2.28 -5.35 16.56
CA LYS A 123 1.09 -5.47 15.69
C LYS A 123 0.87 -6.89 15.15
N ASN A 124 1.29 -7.92 15.89
CA ASN A 124 1.10 -9.33 15.50
C ASN A 124 1.75 -9.71 14.15
N ARG A 125 2.73 -8.93 13.69
CA ARG A 125 3.42 -9.15 12.41
C ARG A 125 4.45 -10.25 12.56
N ILE A 126 3.98 -11.48 12.44
CA ILE A 126 4.82 -12.67 12.50
C ILE A 126 5.73 -12.78 11.27
N PRO A 127 6.86 -13.50 11.38
CA PRO A 127 7.69 -13.85 10.24
C PRO A 127 6.92 -14.73 9.25
N VAL A 128 6.66 -14.19 8.05
CA VAL A 128 6.01 -14.92 6.95
C VAL A 128 6.91 -14.96 5.73
N ARG A 129 6.85 -16.07 4.99
CA ARG A 129 7.61 -16.25 3.75
C ARG A 129 6.99 -15.43 2.63
N LEU A 130 7.82 -14.62 1.96
CA LEU A 130 7.39 -13.77 0.84
C LEU A 130 7.90 -14.26 -0.51
N VAL A 131 9.18 -14.61 -0.62
CA VAL A 131 9.80 -14.98 -1.91
C VAL A 131 10.84 -16.06 -1.70
N PHE A 132 10.87 -17.03 -2.61
CA PHE A 132 11.99 -17.96 -2.79
C PHE A 132 12.81 -17.52 -4.01
N LEU A 133 14.07 -17.11 -3.80
CA LEU A 133 15.00 -16.95 -4.91
C LEU A 133 15.50 -18.34 -5.32
N VAL A 134 14.98 -18.83 -6.45
CA VAL A 134 15.28 -20.14 -7.05
C VAL A 134 16.79 -20.33 -7.30
N TYR A 135 17.58 -19.25 -7.39
CA TYR A 135 19.01 -19.31 -7.70
C TYR A 135 19.95 -19.45 -6.49
N CYS A 136 19.51 -19.20 -5.25
CA CYS A 136 20.42 -19.13 -4.08
C CYS A 136 20.02 -19.97 -2.86
N ARG A 137 18.94 -20.76 -2.88
CA ARG A 137 18.42 -21.42 -1.65
C ARG A 137 18.20 -20.45 -0.47
N ALA A 138 18.01 -19.15 -0.73
CA ALA A 138 17.82 -18.13 0.30
C ALA A 138 16.33 -17.82 0.48
N LEU A 139 15.87 -17.89 1.72
CA LEU A 139 14.50 -17.59 2.13
C LEU A 139 14.38 -16.12 2.54
N TYR A 140 13.57 -15.34 1.82
CA TYR A 140 13.25 -13.97 2.25
C TYR A 140 11.98 -13.97 3.11
N VAL A 141 12.17 -13.71 4.40
CA VAL A 141 11.12 -13.51 5.40
C VAL A 141 11.04 -12.02 5.71
N ARG A 142 9.93 -11.34 5.42
CA ARG A 142 9.74 -9.98 5.97
C ARG A 142 9.30 -10.13 7.41
N THR A 143 10.27 -10.05 8.30
CA THR A 143 10.16 -9.19 9.47
C THR A 143 11.58 -8.84 9.89
N PHE A 144 11.81 -7.62 10.37
CA PHE A 144 13.07 -7.14 10.97
C PHE A 144 14.05 -8.27 11.29
N ILE A 145 15.13 -8.38 10.51
CA ILE A 145 16.20 -9.36 10.72
C ILE A 145 16.80 -9.04 12.08
N LEU A 146 16.39 -9.78 13.11
CA LEU A 146 17.27 -10.06 14.23
C LEU A 146 17.99 -11.34 13.85
N ASN A 147 19.27 -11.19 13.53
CA ASN A 147 20.23 -12.26 13.28
C ASN A 147 20.02 -13.40 14.29
N MET A 148 19.51 -14.55 13.83
CA MET A 148 19.88 -15.83 14.43
C MET A 148 20.96 -16.43 13.55
N LYS A 149 22.21 -16.09 13.87
CA LYS A 149 23.34 -16.98 13.56
C LYS A 149 23.22 -18.17 14.50
N LEU A 150 23.05 -19.35 13.93
CA LEU A 150 23.52 -20.59 14.55
C LEU A 150 25.00 -20.73 14.16
N VAL A 151 25.87 -20.18 15.01
CA VAL A 151 27.21 -20.68 15.35
C VAL A 151 27.41 -20.35 16.82
#